data_AF-A0A939WYH1-F1
#
_entry.id   AF-A0A939WYH1-F1
#
_cell.length_a   1.000
_cell.length_b   1.000
_cell.length_c   1.000
_cell.angle_alpha   90.00
_cell.angle_beta   90.00
_cell.angle_gamma   90.00
#
_symmetry.space_group_name_H-M   'P 1'
#
loop_
_entity.id
_entity.type
_entity.pdbx_description
1 polymer ?
#
loop_
_entity_poly.entity_id
_entity_poly.type
_entity_poly.pdbx_seq_one_letter_code
_entity_poly.pdbx_strand_id
1 'polypeptide(L)'
;MTHFTYNPAELTTEQLQAIESAKAHYKETIANLNKQEDQRMENYYNCVDDYSWGGLCTQANIQARHRAERDLNERIEEIVRGGFLVRTRRLNILRDIASGEVAACGTREGQYGRYFHTYEAFGDKFISCAKKVSTYEKKGFRPYIQEVTEKVKRVGHWRNGDTRYEFIDYISITETLSTEICY
;
A
#
# COMPACT_ATOMS: atom_id res chain seq x y z
N MET A 1 -7.01 -6.55 -11.24
CA MET A 1 -5.91 -5.56 -11.20
C MET A 1 -5.74 -5.04 -12.61
N THR A 2 -5.73 -3.73 -12.83
CA THR A 2 -5.47 -3.14 -14.15
C THR A 2 -3.95 -3.12 -14.37
N HIS A 3 -3.46 -3.72 -15.45
CA HIS A 3 -2.05 -3.64 -15.81
C HIS A 3 -1.67 -2.21 -16.17
N PHE A 4 -0.48 -1.78 -15.76
CA PHE A 4 0.05 -0.48 -16.17
C PHE A 4 0.26 -0.48 -17.69
N THR A 5 -0.37 0.47 -18.37
CA THR A 5 -0.27 0.62 -19.83
C THR A 5 0.71 1.72 -20.18
N TYR A 6 1.49 1.50 -21.23
CA TYR A 6 2.46 2.45 -21.76
C TYR A 6 2.54 2.31 -23.28
N ASN A 7 2.93 3.38 -23.96
CA ASN A 7 3.17 3.36 -25.41
C ASN A 7 4.65 2.99 -25.68
N PRO A 8 4.96 1.83 -26.27
CA PRO A 8 6.35 1.42 -26.52
C PRO A 8 7.12 2.38 -27.44
N ALA A 9 6.41 3.10 -28.31
CA ALA A 9 7.03 4.05 -29.25
C ALA A 9 7.61 5.30 -28.57
N GLU A 10 7.20 5.59 -27.33
CA GLU A 10 7.65 6.74 -26.53
C GLU A 10 8.83 6.39 -25.62
N LEU A 11 9.27 5.13 -25.60
CA LEU A 11 10.31 4.65 -24.72
C LEU A 11 11.66 4.53 -25.41
N THR A 12 12.71 4.79 -24.65
CA THR A 12 14.08 4.52 -25.09
C THR A 12 14.34 3.02 -25.20
N THR A 13 15.34 2.63 -26.00
CA THR A 13 15.78 1.24 -26.11
C THR A 13 16.19 0.66 -24.76
N GLU A 14 16.85 1.46 -23.91
CA GLU A 14 17.25 1.06 -22.55
C GLU A 14 16.04 0.75 -21.66
N GLN A 15 15.00 1.60 -21.70
CA GLN A 15 13.77 1.36 -20.96
C GLN A 15 13.05 0.09 -21.43
N LEU A 16 12.99 -0.15 -22.74
CA LEU A 16 12.39 -1.37 -23.29
C LEU A 16 13.16 -2.62 -22.85
N GLN A 17 14.49 -2.60 -22.89
CA GLN A 17 15.33 -3.71 -22.41
C GLN A 17 15.14 -3.96 -20.90
N ALA A 18 15.05 -2.90 -20.09
CA ALA A 18 14.79 -3.01 -18.66
C ALA A 18 13.40 -3.62 -18.38
N ILE A 19 12.37 -3.27 -19.16
CA ILE A 19 11.04 -3.85 -19.03
C ILE A 19 11.05 -5.35 -19.37
N GLU A 20 11.73 -5.76 -20.45
CA GLU A 20 11.84 -7.18 -20.80
C GLU A 20 12.61 -7.97 -19.76
N SER A 21 13.67 -7.39 -19.18
CA SER A 21 14.37 -7.99 -18.04
C SER A 21 13.46 -8.18 -16.82
N ALA A 22 12.64 -7.17 -16.48
CA ALA A 22 11.67 -7.27 -15.38
C ALA A 22 10.61 -8.36 -15.65
N LYS A 23 10.10 -8.45 -16.88
CA LYS A 23 9.16 -9.51 -17.29
C LYS A 23 9.79 -10.90 -17.19
N ALA A 24 11.06 -11.05 -17.57
CA ALA A 24 11.78 -12.32 -17.46
C ALA A 24 11.93 -12.76 -15.99
N HIS A 25 12.33 -11.84 -15.11
CA HIS A 25 12.42 -12.12 -13.67
C HIS A 25 11.07 -12.50 -13.05
N TYR A 26 9.99 -11.83 -13.46
CA TYR A 26 8.63 -12.20 -13.06
C TYR A 26 8.27 -13.64 -13.50
N LYS A 27 8.54 -14.00 -14.76
CA LYS A 27 8.28 -15.36 -15.27
C LYS A 27 9.03 -16.42 -14.48
N GLU A 28 10.30 -16.17 -14.16
CA GLU A 28 11.11 -17.05 -13.32
C GLU A 28 10.50 -17.20 -11.91
N THR A 29 10.12 -16.09 -11.29
CA THR A 29 9.46 -16.09 -9.98
C THR A 29 8.19 -16.92 -9.97
N ILE A 30 7.31 -16.74 -10.97
CA ILE A 30 6.07 -17.52 -11.10
C ILE A 30 6.36 -19.00 -11.35
N ALA A 31 7.37 -19.33 -12.16
CA ALA A 31 7.76 -20.72 -12.39
C ALA A 31 8.23 -21.41 -11.10
N ASN A 32 9.00 -20.71 -10.27
CA ASN A 32 9.42 -21.23 -8.96
C ASN A 32 8.22 -21.43 -8.00
N LEU A 33 7.26 -20.50 -7.99
CA LEU A 33 6.04 -20.63 -7.19
C LEU A 33 5.15 -21.80 -7.66
N ASN A 34 5.06 -22.03 -8.98
CA ASN A 34 4.39 -23.21 -9.54
C ASN A 34 5.07 -24.49 -9.08
N LYS A 35 6.41 -24.57 -9.19
CA LYS A 35 7.17 -25.75 -8.77
C LYS A 35 6.99 -26.08 -7.29
N GLN A 36 6.93 -25.07 -6.43
CA GLN A 36 6.64 -25.25 -5.00
C GLN A 36 5.22 -25.76 -4.75
N GLU A 37 4.26 -25.33 -5.56
CA GLU A 37 2.87 -25.82 -5.49
C GLU A 37 2.78 -27.28 -5.93
N ASP A 38 3.41 -27.64 -7.04
CA ASP A 38 3.46 -29.01 -7.56
C ASP A 38 4.09 -29.96 -6.54
N GLN A 39 5.22 -29.56 -5.94
CA GLN A 39 5.90 -30.36 -4.92
C GLN A 39 5.02 -30.57 -3.67
N ARG A 40 4.27 -29.55 -3.24
CA ARG A 40 3.35 -29.69 -2.10
C ARG A 40 2.16 -30.58 -2.43
N MET A 41 1.63 -30.47 -3.64
CA MET A 41 0.57 -31.35 -4.11
C MET A 41 1.03 -32.81 -4.08
N GLU A 42 2.26 -33.09 -4.56
CA GLU A 42 2.86 -34.42 -4.50
C GLU A 42 3.03 -34.92 -3.05
N ASN A 43 3.56 -34.08 -2.15
CA ASN A 43 3.71 -34.43 -0.73
C ASN A 43 2.37 -34.78 -0.08
N TYR A 44 1.31 -34.05 -0.41
CA TYR A 44 -0.04 -34.30 0.10
C TYR A 44 -0.58 -35.65 -0.38
N TYR A 45 -0.47 -35.96 -1.68
CA TYR A 45 -0.90 -37.26 -2.21
C TYR A 45 -0.07 -38.44 -1.69
N ASN A 46 1.20 -38.22 -1.37
CA ASN A 46 2.09 -39.23 -0.80
C ASN A 46 2.03 -39.29 0.75
N CYS A 47 1.16 -38.51 1.40
CA CYS A 47 1.04 -38.43 2.86
C CYS A 47 2.37 -38.13 3.58
N VAL A 48 3.24 -37.32 2.95
CA VAL A 48 4.56 -36.94 3.49
C VAL A 48 4.46 -35.74 4.43
N ASP A 49 3.40 -34.94 4.30
CA ASP A 49 3.18 -33.70 5.03
C ASP A 49 1.80 -33.67 5.67
N ASP A 50 1.71 -33.14 6.90
CA ASP A 50 0.47 -33.00 7.67
C ASP A 50 -0.37 -31.79 7.19
N TYR A 51 0.19 -30.92 6.35
CA TYR A 51 -0.55 -29.77 5.82
C TYR A 51 -1.52 -30.19 4.71
N SER A 52 -2.76 -29.72 4.83
CA SER A 52 -3.79 -29.90 3.79
C SER A 52 -3.48 -29.10 2.53
N TRP A 53 -3.58 -29.76 1.38
CA TRP A 53 -3.57 -29.09 0.09
C TRP A 53 -4.80 -28.17 -0.03
N GLY A 54 -4.59 -26.92 -0.42
CA GLY A 54 -5.63 -25.88 -0.40
C GLY A 54 -5.73 -25.08 0.92
N GLY A 55 -4.94 -25.43 1.93
CA GLY A 55 -4.90 -24.73 3.22
C GLY A 55 -4.09 -23.42 3.22
N LEU A 56 -3.62 -23.01 4.41
CA LEU A 56 -2.85 -21.77 4.62
C LEU A 56 -1.63 -21.63 3.69
N CYS A 57 -1.02 -22.76 3.32
CA CYS A 57 0.14 -22.77 2.44
C CYS A 57 -0.21 -22.41 0.99
N THR A 58 -1.34 -22.86 0.47
CA THR A 58 -1.86 -22.45 -0.85
C THR A 58 -2.22 -20.97 -0.83
N GLN A 59 -2.85 -20.50 0.25
CA GLN A 59 -3.15 -19.07 0.42
C GLN A 59 -1.88 -18.21 0.43
N ALA A 60 -0.82 -18.66 1.11
CA ALA A 60 0.48 -17.98 1.10
C ALA A 60 1.09 -17.91 -0.30
N ASN A 61 0.97 -18.98 -1.09
CA ASN A 61 1.46 -19.00 -2.47
C ASN A 61 0.65 -18.05 -3.38
N ILE A 62 -0.68 -18.04 -3.25
CA ILE A 62 -1.56 -17.08 -3.95
C ILE A 62 -1.18 -15.64 -3.59
N GLN A 63 -0.95 -15.34 -2.30
CA GLN A 63 -0.48 -14.02 -1.88
C GLN A 63 0.88 -13.67 -2.49
N ALA A 64 1.82 -14.62 -2.55
CA ALA A 64 3.12 -14.42 -3.18
C ALA A 64 2.99 -14.10 -4.69
N ARG A 65 2.08 -14.78 -5.41
CA ARG A 65 1.77 -14.47 -6.82
C ARG A 65 1.24 -13.05 -6.99
N HIS A 66 0.26 -12.64 -6.18
CA HIS A 66 -0.27 -11.28 -6.23
C HIS A 66 0.79 -10.22 -5.91
N ARG A 67 1.72 -10.52 -5.00
CA ARG A 67 2.86 -9.64 -4.72
C ARG A 67 3.81 -9.53 -5.91
N ALA A 68 4.15 -10.65 -6.56
CA ALA A 68 5.02 -10.67 -7.73
C ALA A 68 4.39 -9.89 -8.90
N GLU A 69 3.09 -10.03 -9.13
CA GLU A 69 2.36 -9.29 -10.16
C GLU A 69 2.33 -7.79 -9.87
N ARG A 70 2.03 -7.41 -8.63
CA ARG A 70 2.11 -6.01 -8.17
C ARG A 70 3.52 -5.45 -8.39
N ASP A 71 4.54 -6.20 -8.00
CA ASP A 71 5.93 -5.77 -8.11
C ASP A 71 6.35 -5.52 -9.57
N LEU A 72 5.94 -6.41 -10.49
CA LEU A 72 6.18 -6.22 -11.92
C LEU A 72 5.51 -4.94 -12.44
N ASN A 73 4.23 -4.74 -12.13
CA ASN A 73 3.49 -3.56 -12.60
C ASN A 73 4.14 -2.26 -12.11
N GLU A 74 4.53 -2.22 -10.83
CA GLU A 74 5.24 -1.08 -10.24
C GLU A 74 6.62 -0.90 -10.89
N ARG A 75 7.37 -1.97 -11.14
CA ARG A 75 8.69 -1.86 -11.76
C ARG A 75 8.60 -1.31 -13.18
N ILE A 76 7.58 -1.71 -13.95
CA ILE A 76 7.34 -1.16 -15.29
C ILE A 76 7.00 0.33 -15.21
N GLU A 77 6.10 0.72 -14.31
CA GLU A 77 5.75 2.13 -14.11
C GLU A 77 6.99 2.96 -13.77
N GLU A 78 7.85 2.47 -12.87
CA GLU A 78 9.10 3.12 -12.48
C GLU A 78 10.02 3.34 -13.69
N ILE A 79 10.22 2.33 -14.53
CA ILE A 79 11.06 2.43 -15.72
C ILE A 79 10.50 3.46 -16.70
N VAL A 80 9.18 3.42 -16.95
CA VAL A 80 8.49 4.34 -17.87
C VAL A 80 8.56 5.78 -17.37
N ARG A 81 8.47 5.99 -16.05
CA ARG A 81 8.47 7.32 -15.41
C ARG A 81 9.86 7.78 -14.95
N GLY A 82 10.93 7.20 -15.49
CA GLY A 82 12.29 7.65 -15.26
C GLY A 82 12.81 7.42 -13.84
N GLY A 83 12.45 6.30 -13.22
CA GLY A 83 12.90 5.92 -11.88
C GLY A 83 11.95 6.27 -10.74
N PHE A 84 10.71 6.69 -11.03
CA PHE A 84 9.76 7.16 -10.02
C PHE A 84 8.39 6.53 -10.19
N LEU A 85 7.64 6.50 -9.09
CA LEU A 85 6.25 6.07 -9.05
C LEU A 85 5.37 7.23 -8.63
N VAL A 86 4.13 7.23 -9.11
CA VAL A 86 3.11 8.14 -8.57
C VAL A 86 2.11 7.34 -7.75
N ARG A 87 1.99 7.70 -6.48
CA ARG A 87 1.11 7.02 -5.54
C ARG A 87 0.07 7.98 -5.01
N THR A 88 -1.17 7.56 -5.07
CA THR A 88 -2.25 8.24 -4.36
C THR A 88 -2.57 7.45 -3.10
N ARG A 89 -2.50 8.11 -1.94
CA ARG A 89 -2.91 7.56 -0.65
C ARG A 89 -3.98 8.43 -0.03
N ARG A 90 -4.94 7.79 0.64
CA ARG A 90 -5.98 8.46 1.41
C ARG A 90 -5.61 8.39 2.88
N LEU A 91 -5.48 9.54 3.51
CA LEU A 91 -5.12 9.69 4.91
C LEU A 91 -6.30 10.28 5.66
N ASN A 92 -6.64 9.66 6.79
CA ASN A 92 -7.56 10.27 7.74
C ASN A 92 -6.79 11.35 8.50
N ILE A 93 -7.25 12.59 8.47
CA ILE A 93 -6.63 13.70 9.20
C ILE A 93 -7.63 14.34 10.15
N LEU A 94 -7.12 14.90 11.25
CA LEU A 94 -7.90 15.63 12.22
C LEU A 94 -7.36 17.06 12.27
N ARG A 95 -8.21 18.06 12.05
CA ARG A 95 -7.85 19.48 12.19
C ARG A 95 -8.46 20.06 13.45
N ASP A 96 -7.72 20.96 14.10
CA ASP A 96 -8.26 21.79 15.17
C ASP A 96 -9.23 22.82 14.58
N ILE A 97 -10.37 23.03 15.24
CA ILE A 97 -11.40 23.97 14.75
C ILE A 97 -10.99 25.42 14.94
N ALA A 98 -10.24 25.74 16.00
CA ALA A 98 -9.88 27.11 16.34
C ALA A 98 -8.70 27.61 15.49
N SER A 99 -7.65 26.81 15.33
CA SER A 99 -6.46 27.18 14.55
C SER A 99 -6.53 26.73 13.09
N GLY A 100 -7.34 25.72 12.77
CA GLY A 100 -7.36 25.08 11.44
C GLY A 100 -6.16 24.18 11.16
N GLU A 101 -5.20 24.07 12.09
CA GLU A 101 -3.98 23.29 11.93
C GLU A 101 -4.24 21.78 12.00
N VAL A 102 -3.34 20.98 11.42
CA VAL A 102 -3.43 19.51 11.48
C VAL A 102 -3.06 19.06 12.89
N ALA A 103 -4.07 18.63 13.64
CA ALA A 103 -3.92 18.12 14.99
C ALA A 103 -3.46 16.66 15.01
N ALA A 104 -3.83 15.86 14.01
CA ALA A 104 -3.38 14.47 13.86
C ALA A 104 -3.41 14.02 12.39
N CYS A 105 -2.51 13.11 12.03
CA CYS A 105 -2.50 12.44 10.72
C CYS A 105 -2.44 10.92 10.91
N GLY A 106 -3.38 10.21 10.27
CA GLY A 106 -3.55 8.78 10.39
C GLY A 106 -4.29 8.36 11.66
N THR A 107 -4.79 7.13 11.64
CA THR A 107 -5.45 6.49 12.79
C THR A 107 -4.63 5.30 13.25
N ARG A 108 -4.67 5.01 14.55
CA ARG A 108 -4.03 3.84 15.17
C ARG A 108 -5.08 2.91 15.73
N GLU A 109 -4.77 1.63 15.80
CA GLU A 109 -5.61 0.65 16.49
C GLU A 109 -5.21 0.58 17.97
N GLY A 110 -6.21 0.65 18.84
CA GLY A 110 -6.06 0.47 20.28
C GLY A 110 -7.06 -0.54 20.81
N GLN A 111 -6.95 -0.87 22.10
CA GLN A 111 -7.82 -1.84 22.78
C GLN A 111 -9.32 -1.56 22.60
N TYR A 112 -9.71 -0.28 22.54
CA TYR A 112 -11.10 0.18 22.43
C TYR A 112 -11.49 0.60 21.01
N GLY A 113 -10.72 0.17 20.00
CA GLY A 113 -10.91 0.50 18.60
C GLY A 113 -9.95 1.57 18.09
N ARG A 114 -10.26 2.11 16.91
CA ARG A 114 -9.40 3.08 16.22
C ARG A 114 -9.49 4.48 16.83
N TYR A 115 -8.37 5.18 16.86
CA TYR A 115 -8.27 6.53 17.41
C TYR A 115 -7.22 7.38 16.66
N PHE A 116 -7.33 8.70 16.78
CA PHE A 116 -6.29 9.65 16.46
C PHE A 116 -5.45 9.94 17.70
N HIS A 117 -4.14 10.01 17.49
CA HIS A 117 -3.21 10.55 18.47
C HIS A 117 -2.83 11.96 18.04
N THR A 118 -3.22 12.98 18.80
CA THR A 118 -2.90 14.36 18.42
C THR A 118 -1.45 14.68 18.70
N TYR A 119 -0.86 15.62 17.97
CA TYR A 119 0.48 16.11 18.25
C TYR A 119 0.54 16.83 19.61
N GLU A 120 1.76 16.95 20.16
CA GLU A 120 2.02 17.55 21.48
C GLU A 120 1.48 18.98 21.59
N ALA A 121 1.55 19.77 20.51
CA ALA A 121 1.00 21.14 20.44
C ALA A 121 -0.52 21.20 20.75
N PHE A 122 -1.23 20.09 20.62
CA PHE A 122 -2.67 19.96 20.92
C PHE A 122 -2.96 19.19 22.22
N GLY A 123 -1.90 18.90 23.01
CA GLY A 123 -1.98 18.28 24.32
C GLY A 123 -1.98 16.75 24.32
N ASP A 124 -1.43 16.11 23.28
CA ASP A 124 -1.17 14.66 23.22
C ASP A 124 -2.39 13.78 23.57
N LYS A 125 -3.53 14.07 22.93
CA LYS A 125 -4.84 13.47 23.24
C LYS A 125 -5.15 12.28 22.35
N PHE A 126 -5.89 11.34 22.92
CA PHE A 126 -6.46 10.18 22.23
C PHE A 126 -7.91 10.46 21.84
N ILE A 127 -8.18 10.66 20.55
CA ILE A 127 -9.51 10.94 20.04
C ILE A 127 -10.03 9.70 19.30
N SER A 128 -10.93 8.94 19.93
CA SER A 128 -11.58 7.78 19.31
C SER A 128 -12.26 8.15 17.99
N CYS A 129 -12.17 7.26 16.99
CA CYS A 129 -12.84 7.41 15.71
C CYS A 129 -14.36 7.20 15.88
N ALA A 130 -15.09 8.30 16.03
CA ALA A 130 -16.55 8.34 16.05
C ALA A 130 -17.17 8.34 14.65
N LYS A 131 -18.41 7.83 14.55
CA LYS A 131 -19.21 7.82 13.31
C LYS A 131 -19.83 9.17 12.93
N LYS A 132 -19.89 10.13 13.85
CA LYS A 132 -20.57 11.42 13.66
C LYS A 132 -19.57 12.57 13.80
N VAL A 133 -19.58 13.50 12.85
CA VAL A 133 -18.74 14.70 12.85
C VAL A 133 -18.91 15.52 14.14
N SER A 134 -20.16 15.68 14.61
CA SER A 134 -20.47 16.44 15.82
C SER A 134 -19.79 15.94 17.10
N THR A 135 -19.40 14.65 17.14
CA THR A 135 -18.64 14.10 18.27
C THR A 135 -17.20 14.62 18.30
N TYR A 136 -16.59 14.87 17.14
CA TYR A 136 -15.27 15.50 17.05
C TYR A 136 -15.36 16.98 17.38
N GLU A 137 -16.40 17.66 16.91
CA GLU A 137 -16.57 19.10 17.14
C GLU A 137 -16.72 19.43 18.62
N LYS A 138 -17.43 18.59 19.38
CA LYS A 138 -17.50 18.69 20.86
C LYS A 138 -16.13 18.59 21.55
N LYS A 139 -15.15 17.99 20.88
CA LYS A 139 -13.77 17.84 21.36
C LYS A 139 -12.82 18.89 20.79
N GLY A 140 -13.34 19.84 20.00
CA GLY A 140 -12.57 20.91 19.37
C GLY A 140 -11.98 20.57 18.01
N PHE A 141 -12.36 19.44 17.40
CA PHE A 141 -11.72 18.93 16.19
C PHE A 141 -12.70 18.64 15.05
N ARG A 142 -12.19 18.61 13.81
CA ARG A 142 -12.96 18.23 12.63
C ARG A 142 -12.18 17.23 11.75
N PRO A 143 -12.80 16.11 11.35
CA PRO A 143 -12.13 15.10 10.54
C PRO A 143 -12.20 15.41 9.04
N TYR A 144 -11.13 15.12 8.33
CA TYR A 144 -11.06 15.20 6.88
C TYR A 144 -10.41 13.94 6.31
N ILE A 145 -10.73 13.65 5.06
CA ILE A 145 -9.96 12.71 4.24
C ILE A 145 -9.05 13.56 3.38
N GLN A 146 -7.75 13.38 3.56
CA GLN A 146 -6.73 13.98 2.73
C GLN A 146 -6.29 12.95 1.70
N GLU A 147 -6.54 13.23 0.42
CA GLU A 147 -5.98 12.45 -0.67
C GLU A 147 -4.67 13.11 -1.11
N VAL A 148 -3.60 12.34 -1.01
CA VAL A 148 -2.24 12.80 -1.26
C VAL A 148 -1.69 12.01 -2.42
N THR A 149 -1.35 12.70 -3.50
CA THR A 149 -0.64 12.13 -4.64
C THR A 149 0.82 12.53 -4.57
N GLU A 150 1.69 11.53 -4.48
CA GLU A 150 3.11 11.67 -4.20
C GLU A 150 3.94 11.06 -5.31
N LYS A 151 5.03 11.73 -5.63
CA LYS A 151 6.13 11.16 -6.39
C LYS A 151 7.07 10.47 -5.41
N VAL A 152 7.28 9.18 -5.60
CA VAL A 152 8.12 8.36 -4.71
C VAL A 152 9.14 7.57 -5.51
N LYS A 153 10.25 7.21 -4.86
CA LYS A 153 11.28 6.33 -5.40
C LYS A 153 11.32 5.05 -4.60
N ARG A 154 11.45 3.91 -5.28
CA ARG A 154 11.63 2.62 -4.59
C ARG A 154 13.06 2.53 -4.05
N VAL A 155 13.20 2.15 -2.78
CA VAL A 155 14.51 2.00 -2.12
C VAL A 155 14.79 0.59 -1.61
N GLY A 156 13.77 -0.27 -1.56
CA GLY A 156 13.95 -1.68 -1.18
C GLY A 156 12.67 -2.33 -0.71
N HIS A 157 12.80 -3.30 0.18
CA HIS A 157 11.69 -4.04 0.78
C HIS A 157 11.81 -4.08 2.31
N TRP A 158 10.67 -4.07 2.99
CA TRP A 158 10.54 -4.38 4.42
C TRP A 158 10.75 -5.89 4.66
N ARG A 159 10.96 -6.26 5.94
CA ARG A 159 11.18 -7.68 6.34
C ARG A 159 10.02 -8.62 5.96
N ASN A 160 8.82 -8.08 5.79
CA ASN A 160 7.62 -8.83 5.41
C ASN A 160 7.37 -8.85 3.88
N GLY A 161 8.30 -8.29 3.08
CA GLY A 161 8.20 -8.22 1.62
C GLY A 161 7.43 -7.03 1.07
N ASP A 162 6.96 -6.10 1.91
CA ASP A 162 6.33 -4.88 1.42
C ASP A 162 7.37 -3.92 0.86
N THR A 163 7.05 -3.27 -0.26
CA THR A 163 7.97 -2.33 -0.91
C THR A 163 8.16 -1.09 -0.06
N ARG A 164 9.42 -0.69 0.12
CA ARG A 164 9.81 0.54 0.80
C ARG A 164 10.05 1.64 -0.22
N TYR A 165 9.48 2.81 0.08
CA TYR A 165 9.60 4.00 -0.74
C TYR A 165 10.32 5.11 0.02
N GLU A 166 11.07 5.91 -0.73
CA GLU A 166 11.57 7.21 -0.34
C GLU A 166 10.67 8.27 -0.98
N PHE A 167 10.17 9.18 -0.15
CA PHE A 167 9.36 10.31 -0.60
C PHE A 167 10.23 11.30 -1.37
N ILE A 168 9.77 11.73 -2.54
CA ILE A 168 10.48 12.70 -3.37
C ILE A 168 9.74 14.02 -3.39
N ASP A 169 8.45 14.01 -3.75
CA ASP A 169 7.68 15.25 -3.89
C ASP A 169 6.16 15.05 -3.79
N TYR A 170 5.44 16.12 -3.46
CA TYR A 170 3.98 16.18 -3.52
C TYR A 170 3.54 16.66 -4.90
N ILE A 171 2.69 15.88 -5.57
CA ILE A 171 2.09 16.27 -6.85
C ILE A 171 0.78 17.01 -6.60
N SER A 172 -0.06 16.48 -5.72
CA SER A 172 -1.31 17.13 -5.32
C SER A 172 -1.75 16.69 -3.93
N ILE A 173 -2.40 17.61 -3.23
CA ILE A 173 -3.04 17.35 -1.94
C ILE A 173 -4.46 17.91 -2.05
N THR A 174 -5.45 17.05 -1.84
CA THR A 174 -6.86 17.46 -1.79
C THR A 174 -7.47 17.03 -0.47
N GLU A 175 -8.24 17.91 0.13
CA GLU A 175 -8.90 17.66 1.42
C GLU A 175 -10.39 17.75 1.25
N THR A 176 -11.07 16.68 1.65
CA THR A 176 -12.52 16.61 1.64
C THR A 176 -13.01 16.44 3.07
N LEU A 177 -13.98 17.26 3.47
CA LEU A 177 -14.63 17.10 4.76
C LEU A 177 -15.19 15.68 4.86
N SER A 178 -14.77 14.97 5.89
CA SER A 178 -15.17 13.59 6.10
C SER A 178 -16.43 13.56 6.95
N THR A 179 -17.52 13.06 6.37
CA THR A 179 -18.73 12.71 7.15
C THR A 179 -18.58 11.37 7.86
N GLU A 180 -17.67 10.52 7.37
CA GLU A 180 -17.33 9.21 7.89
C GLU A 180 -15.83 8.99 7.78
N ILE A 181 -15.19 8.64 8.89
CA ILE A 181 -13.78 8.26 8.87
C ILE A 181 -13.70 6.87 8.29
N CYS A 182 -13.00 6.73 7.16
CA CYS A 182 -12.87 5.45 6.48
C CYS A 182 -12.21 4.43 7.42
N TYR A 183 -12.95 3.35 7.68
CA TYR A 183 -12.46 2.11 8.30
C TYR A 183 -11.59 1.31 7.32
#